data_AF-Q17MP3-F1
#
_entry.id   AF-Q17MP3-F1
#
_cell.length_a   1.000
_cell.length_b   1.000
_cell.length_c   1.000
_cell.angle_alpha   90.00
_cell.angle_beta   90.00
_cell.angle_gamma   90.00
#
_symmetry.space_group_name_H-M   'P 1'
#
loop_
_entity.id
_entity.type
_entity.pdbx_description
1 polymer ?
#
loop_
_entity_poly.entity_id
_entity_poly.type
_entity_poly.pdbx_seq_one_letter_code
_entity_poly.pdbx_strand_id
1 'polypeptide(L)'
;MNSSIQPLIRQTMLRFIMTSEHPHSSAALKLIQESIGCCGADGPNDYMVLRQPLPLECRDTVTGNAFFHGCVDELTWFLEDKSIWAAIMAMVLSAIHTANVVLGVVLVQALKREEEAMYRR
;
A
#
# COMPACT_ATOMS: atom_id res chain seq x y z
N MET A 1 3.72 -8.73 -18.47
CA MET A 1 3.24 -9.57 -17.35
C MET A 1 2.18 -8.75 -16.64
N ASN A 2 0.92 -9.18 -16.67
CA ASN A 2 -0.17 -8.40 -16.10
C ASN A 2 -0.48 -8.93 -14.70
N SER A 3 -0.19 -8.15 -13.66
CA SER A 3 -0.46 -8.53 -12.27
C SER A 3 -1.98 -8.60 -12.05
N SER A 4 -2.46 -9.58 -11.28
CA SER A 4 -3.91 -9.78 -11.01
C SER A 4 -4.56 -8.56 -10.33
N ILE A 5 -3.75 -7.68 -9.73
CA ILE A 5 -4.17 -6.45 -9.04
C ILE A 5 -4.43 -5.29 -10.02
N GLN A 6 -3.83 -5.30 -11.21
CA GLN A 6 -4.01 -4.25 -12.22
C GLN A 6 -5.49 -3.95 -12.59
N PRO A 7 -6.36 -4.96 -12.84
CA PRO A 7 -7.77 -4.67 -13.13
C PRO A 7 -8.49 -4.01 -11.96
N LEU A 8 -8.13 -4.35 -10.73
CA LEU A 8 -8.72 -3.76 -9.52
C LEU A 8 -8.30 -2.29 -9.37
N ILE A 9 -7.00 -1.99 -9.57
CA ILE A 9 -6.48 -0.62 -9.56
C ILE A 9 -7.19 0.21 -10.63
N ARG A 10 -7.28 -0.33 -11.85
CA ARG A 10 -7.94 0.34 -12.99
C ARG A 10 -9.38 0.73 -12.66
N GLN A 11 -10.19 -0.22 -12.22
CA GLN A 11 -11.58 0.03 -11.88
C GLN A 11 -11.72 1.04 -10.73
N THR A 12 -10.84 0.97 -9.74
CA THR A 12 -10.85 1.88 -8.60
C THR A 12 -10.50 3.30 -9.02
N MET A 13 -9.48 3.47 -9.86
CA MET A 13 -9.11 4.78 -10.42
C MET A 13 -10.22 5.38 -11.26
N LEU A 14 -10.79 4.60 -12.20
CA LEU A 14 -11.91 5.07 -13.02
C LEU A 14 -13.13 5.44 -12.16
N ARG A 15 -13.43 4.67 -11.11
CA ARG A 15 -14.50 5.01 -10.15
C ARG A 15 -14.22 6.32 -9.44
N PHE A 16 -13.00 6.56 -8.98
CA PHE A 16 -12.67 7.83 -8.34
C PHE A 16 -12.77 9.00 -9.32
N ILE A 17 -12.38 8.81 -10.58
CA ILE A 17 -12.52 9.84 -11.63
C ILE A 17 -14.00 10.14 -11.87
N MET A 18 -14.86 9.13 -11.98
CA MET A 18 -16.32 9.32 -12.12
C MET A 18 -16.93 10.05 -10.91
N THR A 19 -16.40 9.79 -9.71
CA THR A 19 -16.95 10.29 -8.45
C THR A 19 -16.12 11.45 -7.89
N SER A 20 -15.43 12.18 -8.77
CA SER A 20 -14.52 13.28 -8.45
C SER A 20 -15.20 14.44 -7.71
N GLU A 21 -16.52 14.58 -7.87
CA GLU A 21 -17.34 15.56 -7.14
C GLU A 21 -17.28 15.37 -5.62
N HIS A 22 -16.99 14.15 -5.15
CA HIS A 22 -16.89 13.86 -3.72
C HIS A 22 -15.47 14.17 -3.22
N PRO A 23 -15.34 14.87 -2.07
CA PRO A 23 -14.05 15.31 -1.55
C PRO A 23 -13.10 14.15 -1.22
N HIS A 24 -13.64 12.98 -0.86
CA HIS A 24 -12.84 11.78 -0.58
C HIS A 24 -12.17 11.22 -1.84
N SER A 25 -12.93 11.10 -2.94
CA SER A 25 -12.41 10.58 -4.21
C SER A 25 -11.38 11.52 -4.83
N SER A 26 -11.64 12.84 -4.78
CA SER A 26 -10.71 13.84 -5.30
C SER A 26 -9.44 13.94 -4.46
N ALA A 27 -9.53 13.85 -3.13
CA ALA A 27 -8.36 13.79 -2.27
C ALA A 27 -7.53 12.53 -2.50
N ALA A 28 -8.16 11.38 -2.68
CA ALA A 28 -7.47 10.13 -3.01
C ALA A 28 -6.77 10.21 -4.37
N LEU A 29 -7.45 10.72 -5.41
CA LEU A 29 -6.86 10.92 -6.73
C LEU A 29 -5.66 11.87 -6.67
N LYS A 30 -5.81 13.01 -6.00
CA LYS A 30 -4.73 13.97 -5.80
C LYS A 30 -3.51 13.30 -5.17
N LEU A 31 -3.72 12.62 -4.04
CA LEU A 31 -2.65 11.98 -3.31
C LEU A 31 -1.92 10.93 -4.17
N ILE A 32 -2.66 10.10 -4.92
CA ILE A 32 -2.03 9.07 -5.75
C ILE A 32 -1.29 9.69 -6.94
N GLN A 33 -1.93 10.60 -7.68
CA GLN A 33 -1.35 11.19 -8.89
C GLN A 33 -0.12 12.06 -8.58
N GLU A 34 -0.16 12.82 -7.48
CA GLU A 34 0.96 13.66 -7.03
C GLU A 34 2.10 12.82 -6.44
N SER A 35 1.80 11.80 -5.63
CA SER A 35 2.86 10.98 -4.98
C SER A 35 3.56 10.01 -5.94
N ILE A 36 2.85 9.50 -6.94
CA ILE A 36 3.37 8.53 -7.90
C ILE A 36 3.86 9.20 -9.18
N GLY A 37 3.32 10.37 -9.53
CA GLY A 37 3.65 11.04 -10.80
C GLY A 37 3.01 10.35 -12.01
N CYS A 38 1.73 9.99 -11.88
CA CYS A 38 0.97 9.30 -12.91
C CYS A 38 -0.35 10.04 -13.20
N CYS A 39 -1.01 9.72 -14.32
CA CYS A 39 -2.30 10.33 -14.63
C CYS A 39 -3.32 9.35 -15.23
N GLY A 40 -4.55 9.44 -14.73
CA GLY A 40 -5.64 8.55 -15.11
C GLY A 40 -5.40 7.11 -14.67
N ALA A 41 -6.20 6.17 -15.16
CA ALA A 41 -5.96 4.75 -14.94
C ALA A 41 -4.87 4.24 -15.90
N ASP A 42 -5.07 4.46 -17.20
CA ASP A 42 -4.15 4.09 -18.28
C ASP A 42 -3.46 5.29 -18.92
N GLY A 43 -4.00 6.48 -18.68
CA GLY A 43 -3.41 7.73 -19.12
C GLY A 43 -4.36 8.91 -18.96
N PRO A 44 -3.92 10.12 -19.35
CA PRO A 44 -4.73 11.34 -19.21
C PRO A 44 -6.01 11.33 -20.07
N ASN A 45 -6.05 10.48 -21.11
CA ASN A 45 -7.22 10.36 -21.97
C ASN A 45 -8.45 9.78 -21.25
N ASP A 46 -8.27 9.08 -20.12
CA ASP A 46 -9.40 8.56 -19.33
C ASP A 46 -10.32 9.69 -18.88
N TYR A 47 -9.76 10.82 -18.46
CA TYR A 47 -10.54 12.01 -18.09
C TYR A 47 -11.38 12.55 -19.25
N MET A 48 -10.82 12.55 -20.47
CA MET A 48 -11.53 12.99 -21.67
C MET A 48 -12.68 12.05 -22.03
N VAL A 49 -12.45 10.74 -21.97
CA VAL A 49 -13.48 9.72 -22.22
C VAL A 49 -14.61 9.80 -21.20
N LEU A 50 -14.26 10.04 -19.93
CA LEU A 50 -15.19 10.18 -18.81
C LEU A 50 -15.85 11.56 -18.71
N ARG A 51 -15.49 12.51 -19.60
CA ARG A 51 -15.95 13.91 -19.61
C ARG A 51 -15.71 14.63 -18.28
N GLN A 52 -14.59 14.31 -17.63
CA GLN A 52 -14.14 14.92 -16.39
C GLN A 52 -13.00 15.91 -16.69
N PRO A 53 -12.93 17.04 -15.96
CA PRO A 53 -11.81 17.96 -16.11
C PRO A 53 -10.51 17.31 -15.63
N LEU A 54 -9.41 17.61 -16.33
CA LEU A 54 -8.09 17.11 -15.93
C LEU A 54 -7.61 17.86 -14.69
N PRO A 55 -7.27 17.18 -13.58
CA PRO A 55 -6.81 17.84 -12.36
C PRO A 55 -5.41 18.41 -12.53
N LEU A 56 -5.09 19.46 -11.76
CA LEU A 56 -3.77 20.09 -11.76
C LEU A 56 -2.65 19.13 -11.34
N GLU A 57 -2.97 18.13 -10.51
CA GLU A 57 -2.03 17.14 -9.99
C GLU A 57 -1.54 16.15 -11.05
N CYS A 58 -2.27 16.04 -12.16
CA CYS A 58 -1.86 15.25 -13.32
C CYS A 58 -0.80 15.99 -14.16
N ARG A 59 -0.46 17.24 -13.82
CA ARG A 59 0.54 18.04 -14.54
C ARG A 59 1.92 17.83 -13.94
N ASP A 60 2.85 17.40 -14.78
CA ASP A 60 4.26 17.36 -14.45
C ASP A 60 4.78 18.77 -14.19
N THR A 61 5.34 18.99 -13.00
CA THR A 61 5.89 20.28 -12.57
C THR A 61 7.14 20.68 -13.37
N VAL A 62 7.82 19.73 -14.01
CA VAL A 62 9.05 19.97 -14.79
C VAL A 62 8.73 20.33 -16.23
N THR A 63 7.95 19.50 -16.93
CA THR A 63 7.64 19.70 -18.36
C THR A 63 6.39 20.56 -18.58
N GLY A 64 5.53 20.71 -17.56
CA GLY A 64 4.27 21.44 -17.67
C GLY A 64 3.19 20.71 -18.48
N ASN A 65 3.44 19.48 -18.92
CA ASN A 65 2.50 18.61 -19.63
C ASN A 65 1.83 17.63 -18.66
N ALA A 66 0.77 16.95 -19.11
CA ALA A 66 0.19 15.86 -18.33
C ALA A 66 1.13 14.64 -18.28
N PHE A 67 1.17 13.91 -17.16
CA PHE A 67 1.90 12.65 -17.08
C PHE A 67 1.39 11.68 -18.15
N PHE A 68 2.30 11.10 -18.93
CA PHE A 68 1.97 10.16 -20.00
C PHE A 68 1.70 8.75 -19.48
N HIS A 69 2.22 8.42 -18.30
CA HIS A 69 2.08 7.09 -17.71
C HIS A 69 0.78 6.98 -16.92
N GLY A 70 0.02 5.91 -17.20
CA GLY A 70 -1.17 5.54 -16.44
C GLY A 70 -0.82 5.09 -15.03
N CYS A 71 -1.69 5.39 -14.07
CA CYS A 71 -1.44 5.00 -12.69
C CYS A 71 -1.50 3.48 -12.47
N VAL A 72 -2.11 2.69 -13.35
CA VAL A 72 -2.16 1.23 -13.19
C VAL A 72 -0.76 0.62 -13.21
N ASP A 73 0.10 1.04 -14.15
CA ASP A 73 1.43 0.47 -14.29
C ASP A 73 2.37 0.98 -13.19
N GLU A 74 2.40 2.29 -12.98
CA GLU A 74 3.31 2.91 -12.01
C GLU A 74 2.96 2.55 -10.57
N LEU A 75 1.67 2.52 -10.21
CA LEU A 75 1.23 2.09 -8.88
C LEU A 75 1.50 0.61 -8.65
N THR A 76 1.37 -0.24 -9.67
CA THR A 76 1.69 -1.67 -9.52
C THR A 76 3.17 -1.84 -9.19
N TRP A 77 4.05 -1.16 -9.93
CA TRP A 77 5.49 -1.21 -9.67
C TRP A 77 5.86 -0.66 -8.29
N PHE A 78 5.27 0.48 -7.90
CA PHE A 78 5.47 1.06 -6.58
C PHE A 78 5.01 0.13 -5.45
N LEU A 79 3.84 -0.50 -5.60
CA LEU A 79 3.32 -1.45 -4.60
C LEU A 79 4.17 -2.72 -4.52
N GLU A 80 4.67 -3.22 -5.65
CA GLU A 80 5.57 -4.38 -5.67
C GLU A 80 6.85 -4.09 -4.88
N ASP A 81 7.55 -2.97 -5.15
CA ASP A 81 8.77 -2.60 -4.41
C ASP A 81 8.52 -2.42 -2.90
N LYS A 82 7.48 -1.67 -2.53
CA LYS A 82 7.17 -1.38 -1.12
C LYS A 82 6.67 -2.60 -0.36
N SER A 83 5.90 -3.48 -1.02
CA SER A 83 5.38 -4.70 -0.39
C SER A 83 6.50 -5.68 -0.03
N ILE A 84 7.58 -5.73 -0.82
CA ILE A 84 8.75 -6.56 -0.54
C ILE A 84 9.39 -6.13 0.80
N TRP A 85 9.66 -4.83 0.98
CA TRP A 85 10.23 -4.32 2.22
C TRP A 85 9.31 -4.54 3.42
N ALA A 86 8.00 -4.32 3.25
CA ALA A 86 7.02 -4.57 4.30
C ALA A 86 6.97 -6.06 4.71
N ALA A 87 7.01 -6.98 3.73
CA ALA A 87 7.02 -8.42 3.98
C ALA A 87 8.27 -8.85 4.74
N ILE A 88 9.44 -8.32 4.38
CA ILE A 88 10.71 -8.61 5.07
C ILE A 88 10.62 -8.19 6.54
N MET A 89 10.18 -6.96 6.82
CA MET A 89 10.03 -6.48 8.19
C MET A 89 9.04 -7.32 9.00
N ALA A 90 7.90 -7.68 8.40
CA ALA A 90 6.90 -8.52 9.05
C ALA A 90 7.45 -9.91 9.41
N MET A 91 8.21 -10.54 8.50
CA MET A 91 8.83 -11.84 8.76
C MET A 91 9.82 -11.76 9.93
N VAL A 92 10.69 -10.74 9.98
CA VAL A 92 11.64 -10.55 11.08
C VAL A 92 10.92 -10.35 12.42
N LEU A 93 9.90 -9.50 12.45
CA LEU A 93 9.09 -9.27 13.66
C LEU A 93 8.41 -10.56 14.14
N SER A 94 7.86 -11.35 13.21
CA SER A 94 7.22 -12.62 13.55
C SER A 94 8.19 -13.63 14.18
N ALA A 95 9.45 -13.67 13.72
CA ALA A 95 10.50 -14.53 14.25
C ALA A 95 10.93 -14.10 15.66
N ILE A 96 11.10 -12.79 15.88
CA ILE A 96 11.40 -12.24 17.22
C ILE A 96 10.25 -12.56 18.18
N HIS A 97 9.01 -12.38 17.74
CA HIS A 97 7.84 -12.65 18.56
C HIS A 97 7.76 -14.13 18.97
N THR A 98 8.01 -15.06 18.04
CA THR A 98 8.04 -16.49 18.35
C THR A 98 9.16 -16.85 19.33
N ALA A 99 10.37 -16.29 19.17
CA ALA A 99 11.46 -16.49 20.11
C ALA A 99 11.12 -15.99 21.52
N ASN A 100 10.51 -14.79 21.63
CA ASN A 100 10.08 -14.23 22.90
C ASN A 100 9.00 -15.08 23.58
N VAL A 101 8.05 -15.60 22.82
CA VAL A 101 7.02 -16.52 23.34
C VAL A 101 7.66 -17.79 23.90
N VAL A 102 8.62 -18.38 23.19
CA VAL A 102 9.32 -19.60 23.65
C VAL A 102 10.11 -19.32 24.94
N LEU A 103 10.89 -18.24 24.98
CA LEU A 103 11.64 -17.83 26.17
C LEU A 103 10.72 -17.54 27.35
N GLY A 104 9.58 -16.88 27.11
CA GLY A 104 8.56 -16.63 28.12
C GLY A 104 7.98 -17.90 28.71
N VAL A 105 7.63 -18.89 27.88
CA VAL A 105 7.13 -20.20 28.34
C VAL A 105 8.19 -20.94 29.15
N VAL A 106 9.44 -20.97 28.70
CA VAL A 106 10.55 -21.61 29.43
C VAL A 106 10.77 -20.95 30.79
N LEU A 107 10.72 -19.62 30.85
CA LEU A 107 10.87 -18.87 32.10
C LEU A 107 9.76 -19.20 33.10
N VAL A 108 8.50 -19.24 32.65
CA VAL A 108 7.35 -19.62 33.50
C VAL A 108 7.50 -21.06 34.01
N GLN A 109 7.94 -21.99 33.15
CA GLN A 109 8.19 -23.37 33.56
C GLN A 109 9.32 -23.48 34.59
N ALA A 110 10.39 -22.70 34.44
CA ALA A 110 11.49 -22.66 35.39
C ALA A 110 11.04 -22.12 36.75
N LEU A 111 10.31 -21.00 36.78
CA LEU A 111 9.78 -20.42 38.01
C LEU A 111 8.83 -21.39 38.75
N LYS A 112 7.94 -22.06 38.02
CA LYS A 112 7.02 -23.03 38.61
C LYS A 112 7.76 -24.22 39.25
N ARG A 113 8.85 -24.69 38.64
CA ARG A 113 9.69 -25.75 39.21
C ARG A 113 10.39 -25.31 40.50
N GLU A 114 10.88 -24.07 40.55
CA GLU A 114 11.49 -23.50 41.76
C GLU A 114 10.46 -23.40 42.90
N GLU A 115 9.23 -22.95 42.62
CA GLU A 115 8.15 -22.89 43.62
C GLU A 115 7.79 -24.29 44.16
N GLU A 116 7.63 -25.29 43.28
CA GLU A 116 7.35 -26.67 43.67
C GLU A 116 8.50 -27.33 44.46
N ALA A 117 9.75 -26.93 44.20
CA ALA A 117 10.92 -27.38 44.95
C ALA A 117 10.99 -26.75 46.34
N MET A 118 10.58 -25.48 46.48
CA MET A 118 10.55 -24.78 47.77
C MET A 118 9.41 -25.30 48.65
N TYR A 119 8.22 -25.56 48.10
CA TYR A 119 7.10 -26.13 48.87
C TYR A 119 7.35 -27.56 49.39
N ARG A 120 8.23 -28.33 48.73
CA ARG A 120 8.62 -29.68 49.15
C ARG A 120 9.72 -29.73 50.22
N ARG A 121 10.35 -28.60 50.55
CA ARG A 121 11.30 -28.47 51.66
C ARG A 121 10.61 -28.00 52.93
#